data_AF-A0AAN7W0G6-F1
#
_entry.id   AF-A0AAN7W0G6-F1
#
_cell.length_a   1.000
_cell.length_b   1.000
_cell.length_c   1.000
_cell.angle_alpha   90.00
_cell.angle_beta   90.00
_cell.angle_gamma   90.00
#
_symmetry.space_group_name_H-M   'P 1'
#
loop_
_entity.id
_entity.type
_entity.pdbx_description
1 polymer ?
#
loop_
_entity_poly.entity_id
_entity_poly.type
_entity_poly.pdbx_seq_one_letter_code
_entity_poly.pdbx_strand_id
1 'polypeptide(L)'
;MSPSDLLLFYNEKVELVDWDRKARTLAQPLGHGLTILTFIVRFLQDNLIKPNYMNIYDTYTVETLFDFTKSDTLRKYNLLPQVSISTNSPDVLRRPLKTLIDNENKFSPKITPLSMVKNCIIKIFNRKYRAKNSTDSLSDKDYYYEIRKWVPTKFITNLFMTFSPISLIFICLSPVSFSTLFAILINQYLFQLILNKYQNRNKVDTILFSAVLDEYYMKRVKPVVSKKYQDVQIDATPNGSGFIKFYPFSVVRNNDIFKTHTLTGDLIRERYNKNINEFEEIKDNIRGHNVVTYKPVNLQNAH
;
A
#
# COMPACT_ATOMS: atom_id res chain seq x y z
N MET A 1 9.74 -30.05 17.15
CA MET A 1 9.20 -28.83 16.51
C MET A 1 8.27 -28.17 17.51
N SER A 2 8.53 -26.93 17.91
CA SER A 2 7.70 -26.29 18.94
C SER A 2 6.33 -25.89 18.35
N PRO A 3 5.26 -25.80 19.17
CA PRO A 3 3.96 -25.31 18.70
C PRO A 3 4.01 -23.90 18.09
N SER A 4 4.94 -23.06 18.57
CA SER A 4 5.22 -21.73 17.99
C SER A 4 5.82 -21.81 16.60
N ASP A 5 6.72 -22.76 16.33
CA ASP A 5 7.32 -22.93 15.00
C ASP A 5 6.28 -23.38 13.97
N LEU A 6 5.33 -24.23 14.37
CA LEU A 6 4.22 -24.65 13.50
C LEU A 6 3.29 -23.49 13.13
N LEU A 7 2.98 -22.63 14.11
CA LEU A 7 2.14 -21.44 13.87
C LEU A 7 2.86 -20.44 12.96
N LEU A 8 4.16 -20.23 13.17
CA LEU A 8 4.97 -19.34 12.33
C LEU A 8 5.09 -19.89 10.90
N PHE A 9 5.36 -21.19 10.75
CA PHE A 9 5.39 -21.87 9.46
C PHE A 9 4.06 -21.78 8.70
N TYR A 10 2.94 -21.96 9.40
CA TYR A 10 1.63 -21.84 8.78
C TYR A 10 1.33 -20.40 8.36
N ASN A 11 1.65 -19.41 9.22
CA ASN A 11 1.47 -18.01 8.90
C ASN A 11 2.34 -17.59 7.70
N GLU A 12 3.60 -18.01 7.65
CA GLU A 12 4.48 -17.73 6.53
C GLU A 12 3.94 -18.31 5.23
N LYS A 13 3.48 -19.58 5.25
CA LYS A 13 2.83 -20.20 4.08
C LYS A 13 1.56 -19.47 3.66
N VAL A 14 0.75 -19.00 4.60
CA VAL A 14 -0.45 -18.21 4.33
C VAL A 14 -0.10 -16.83 3.77
N GLU A 15 0.96 -16.19 4.26
CA GLU A 15 1.42 -14.87 3.80
C GLU A 15 2.09 -14.91 2.42
N LEU A 16 2.76 -16.01 2.08
CA LEU A 16 3.35 -16.26 0.77
C LEU A 16 2.29 -16.41 -0.33
N VAL A 17 1.05 -16.77 0.03
CA VAL A 17 -0.03 -16.90 -0.95
C VAL A 17 -0.48 -15.52 -1.42
N ASP A 18 -0.43 -15.30 -2.73
CA ASP A 18 -1.06 -14.16 -3.36
C ASP A 18 -2.59 -14.33 -3.38
N TRP A 19 -3.23 -13.85 -2.31
CA TRP A 19 -4.68 -13.90 -2.12
C TRP A 19 -5.44 -13.12 -3.19
N ASP A 20 -4.86 -12.04 -3.73
CA ASP A 20 -5.50 -11.24 -4.77
C ASP A 20 -5.54 -11.96 -6.11
N ARG A 21 -4.50 -12.74 -6.44
CA ARG A 21 -4.51 -13.64 -7.61
C ARG A 21 -5.55 -14.76 -7.45
N LYS A 22 -5.71 -15.30 -6.24
CA LYS A 22 -6.70 -16.34 -5.92
C LYS A 22 -8.12 -15.81 -5.70
N ALA A 23 -8.34 -14.49 -5.81
CA ALA A 23 -9.62 -13.88 -5.50
C ALA A 23 -10.77 -14.36 -6.41
N ARG A 24 -10.51 -14.71 -7.68
CA ARG A 24 -11.54 -15.26 -8.58
C ARG A 24 -11.66 -16.78 -8.46
N THR A 25 -10.52 -17.47 -8.41
CA THR A 25 -10.49 -18.93 -8.44
C THR A 25 -10.87 -19.58 -7.12
N LEU A 26 -10.67 -18.89 -5.99
CA LEU A 26 -10.92 -19.44 -4.66
C LEU A 26 -12.01 -18.67 -3.91
N ALA A 27 -11.96 -17.33 -3.87
CA ALA A 27 -12.91 -16.56 -3.06
C ALA A 27 -14.35 -16.64 -3.59
N GLN A 28 -14.54 -16.56 -4.91
CA GLN A 28 -15.87 -16.64 -5.53
C GLN A 28 -16.55 -18.00 -5.31
N PRO A 29 -15.94 -19.16 -5.68
CA PRO A 29 -16.60 -20.45 -5.46
C PRO A 29 -16.80 -20.74 -3.97
N LEU A 30 -15.89 -20.29 -3.10
CA LEU A 30 -16.07 -20.41 -1.66
C LEU A 30 -17.28 -19.61 -1.17
N GLY A 31 -17.45 -18.36 -1.62
CA GLY A 31 -18.60 -17.54 -1.24
C GLY A 31 -19.93 -18.08 -1.77
N HIS A 32 -19.96 -18.56 -3.03
CA HIS A 32 -21.13 -19.26 -3.57
C HIS A 32 -21.43 -20.57 -2.83
N GLY A 33 -20.39 -21.35 -2.51
CA GLY A 33 -20.53 -22.57 -1.74
C GLY A 33 -21.10 -22.31 -0.35
N LEU A 34 -20.64 -21.26 0.33
CA LEU A 34 -21.14 -20.86 1.64
C LEU A 34 -22.60 -20.39 1.58
N THR A 35 -22.99 -19.59 0.58
CA THR A 35 -24.39 -19.15 0.43
C THR A 35 -25.32 -20.32 0.14
N ILE A 36 -24.93 -21.22 -0.75
CA ILE A 36 -25.67 -22.45 -1.06
C ILE A 36 -25.78 -23.34 0.17
N LEU A 37 -24.68 -23.52 0.92
CA LEU A 37 -24.69 -24.32 2.15
C LEU A 37 -25.65 -23.72 3.18
N THR A 38 -25.63 -22.40 3.40
CA THR A 38 -26.60 -21.75 4.29
C THR A 38 -28.03 -21.91 3.83
N PHE A 39 -28.29 -21.83 2.52
CA PHE A 39 -29.62 -22.08 1.95
C PHE A 39 -30.07 -23.53 2.19
N ILE A 40 -29.21 -24.53 1.92
CA ILE A 40 -29.53 -25.95 2.11
C ILE A 40 -29.81 -26.23 3.59
N VAL A 41 -28.96 -25.78 4.50
CA VAL A 41 -29.18 -25.97 5.94
C VAL A 41 -30.52 -25.40 6.36
N ARG A 42 -30.87 -24.20 5.87
CA ARG A 42 -32.11 -23.54 6.25
C ARG A 42 -33.34 -24.17 5.60
N PHE A 43 -33.22 -24.58 4.35
CA PHE A 43 -34.25 -25.36 3.64
C PHE A 43 -34.51 -26.71 4.34
N LEU A 44 -33.47 -27.43 4.76
CA LEU A 44 -33.62 -28.68 5.53
C LEU A 44 -34.26 -28.43 6.91
N GLN A 45 -33.89 -27.33 7.57
CA GLN A 45 -34.49 -26.96 8.85
C GLN A 45 -35.99 -26.70 8.72
N ASP A 46 -36.40 -25.93 7.71
CA ASP A 46 -37.79 -25.54 7.49
C ASP A 46 -38.64 -26.72 6.95
N ASN A 47 -38.07 -27.63 6.14
CA ASN A 47 -38.83 -28.71 5.49
C ASN A 47 -38.72 -30.08 6.18
N LEU A 48 -37.59 -30.44 6.81
CA LEU A 48 -37.37 -31.77 7.41
C LEU A 48 -37.42 -31.78 8.94
N ILE A 49 -36.88 -30.76 9.60
CA ILE A 49 -36.60 -30.84 11.04
C ILE A 49 -37.76 -30.32 11.90
N LYS A 50 -38.74 -29.56 11.35
CA LYS A 50 -40.01 -29.23 12.02
C LYS A 50 -41.03 -28.54 11.09
N PRO A 51 -42.15 -29.19 10.72
CA PRO A 51 -43.35 -28.50 10.24
C PRO A 51 -44.20 -27.92 11.40
N ASN A 52 -43.77 -28.05 12.65
CA ASN A 52 -44.57 -27.65 13.80
C ASN A 52 -44.40 -26.15 14.09
N TYR A 53 -45.07 -25.36 13.27
CA TYR A 53 -45.56 -24.04 13.66
C TYR A 53 -46.45 -24.25 14.90
N MET A 54 -45.85 -24.23 16.09
CA MET A 54 -46.59 -23.75 17.25
C MET A 54 -47.09 -22.36 16.85
N ASN A 55 -48.41 -22.22 16.79
CA ASN A 55 -49.21 -21.02 16.58
C ASN A 55 -48.68 -19.79 17.34
N ILE A 56 -47.58 -19.20 16.87
CA ILE A 56 -47.06 -17.93 17.37
C ILE A 56 -47.26 -16.83 16.32
N TYR A 57 -47.54 -17.20 15.06
CA TYR A 57 -47.78 -16.26 13.97
C TYR A 57 -49.26 -15.91 13.75
N ASP A 58 -50.19 -16.51 14.49
CA ASP A 58 -51.63 -16.29 14.28
C ASP A 58 -52.19 -15.06 15.01
N THR A 59 -51.37 -14.16 15.57
CA THR A 59 -51.93 -12.95 16.23
C THR A 59 -51.09 -11.67 16.18
N TYR A 60 -49.93 -11.64 15.55
CA TYR A 60 -49.21 -10.37 15.38
C TYR A 60 -48.64 -10.25 13.97
N THR A 61 -49.38 -9.49 13.16
CA THR A 61 -49.01 -9.04 11.83
C THR A 61 -47.60 -8.47 11.81
N VAL A 62 -46.83 -8.86 10.79
CA VAL A 62 -45.48 -8.37 10.45
C VAL A 62 -45.41 -6.84 10.41
N GLU A 63 -46.55 -6.17 10.21
CA GLU A 63 -46.73 -4.72 10.28
C GLU A 63 -46.39 -4.12 11.65
N THR A 64 -46.49 -4.89 12.75
CA THR A 64 -46.19 -4.40 14.10
C THR A 64 -44.75 -4.68 14.56
N LEU A 65 -44.04 -5.61 13.90
CA LEU A 65 -42.65 -5.97 14.26
C LEU A 65 -41.62 -4.95 13.75
N PHE A 66 -41.97 -4.21 12.69
CA PHE A 66 -41.14 -3.16 12.08
C PHE A 66 -41.71 -1.74 12.28
N ASP A 67 -42.58 -1.54 13.28
CA ASP A 67 -43.06 -0.20 13.62
C ASP A 67 -42.06 0.52 14.54
N PHE A 68 -41.04 1.11 13.92
CA PHE A 68 -39.98 1.86 14.61
C PHE A 68 -40.48 3.15 15.29
N THR A 69 -41.74 3.54 15.08
CA THR A 69 -42.32 4.77 15.65
C THR A 69 -42.52 4.70 17.18
N LYS A 70 -42.55 3.49 17.76
CA LYS A 70 -42.74 3.27 19.21
C LYS A 70 -41.44 3.08 20.01
N SER A 71 -40.28 3.14 19.37
CA SER A 71 -39.00 2.91 20.04
C SER A 71 -38.49 4.17 20.74
N ASP A 72 -38.61 4.22 22.07
CA ASP A 72 -38.06 5.30 22.92
C ASP A 72 -36.52 5.40 22.81
N THR A 73 -35.84 4.31 22.45
CA THR A 73 -34.40 4.31 22.18
C THR A 73 -34.06 5.05 20.89
N LEU A 74 -34.85 4.91 19.81
CA LEU A 74 -34.58 5.61 18.54
C LEU A 74 -34.93 7.10 18.61
N ARG A 75 -35.91 7.50 19.44
CA ARG A 75 -36.18 8.93 19.73
C ARG A 75 -35.06 9.62 20.51
N LYS A 76 -34.31 8.88 21.34
CA LYS A 76 -33.16 9.44 22.10
C LYS A 76 -31.94 9.74 21.24
N TYR A 77 -31.78 9.04 20.12
CA TYR A 77 -30.69 9.31 19.18
C TYR A 77 -31.22 10.21 18.06
N ASN A 78 -30.99 11.52 18.19
CA ASN A 78 -31.06 12.46 17.05
C ASN A 78 -30.04 12.01 16.00
N LEU A 79 -30.41 11.05 15.14
CA LEU A 79 -29.57 10.43 14.11
C LEU A 79 -29.44 11.30 12.85
N LEU A 80 -29.47 12.61 13.01
CA LEU A 80 -28.92 13.54 12.03
C LEU A 80 -27.67 14.15 12.64
N PRO A 81 -26.47 13.65 12.29
CA PRO A 81 -25.30 14.49 12.46
C PRO A 81 -25.51 15.70 11.54
N GLN A 82 -25.73 16.87 12.13
CA GLN A 82 -25.40 18.12 11.45
C GLN A 82 -23.95 17.95 10.98
N VAL A 83 -23.78 17.91 9.66
CA VAL A 83 -22.47 17.95 9.03
C VAL A 83 -21.90 19.33 9.35
N SER A 84 -21.25 19.44 10.50
CA SER A 84 -20.29 20.50 10.69
C SER A 84 -19.20 20.23 9.67
N ILE A 85 -19.12 21.11 8.67
CA ILE A 85 -17.99 21.19 7.75
C ILE A 85 -16.81 21.66 8.60
N SER A 86 -16.28 20.77 9.43
CA SER A 86 -14.97 20.96 10.03
C SER A 86 -13.98 20.78 8.89
N THR A 87 -13.11 21.77 8.69
CA THR A 87 -12.01 21.75 7.71
C THR A 87 -11.00 20.62 7.95
N ASN A 88 -11.23 19.77 8.97
CA ASN A 88 -10.55 18.52 9.21
C ASN A 88 -11.43 17.36 8.71
N SER A 89 -11.42 17.07 7.40
CA SER A 89 -12.10 15.89 6.88
C SER A 89 -11.56 14.62 7.56
N PRO A 90 -12.41 13.70 8.06
CA PRO A 90 -11.98 12.47 8.76
C PRO A 90 -11.12 11.53 7.91
N ASP A 91 -11.11 11.77 6.60
CA ASP A 91 -10.36 11.00 5.61
C ASP A 91 -8.96 11.58 5.35
N VAL A 92 -8.62 12.74 5.92
CA VAL A 92 -7.29 13.35 5.79
C VAL A 92 -6.54 13.19 7.11
N LEU A 93 -5.52 12.34 7.11
CA LEU A 93 -4.65 12.11 8.27
C LEU A 93 -3.44 13.05 8.17
N ARG A 94 -3.29 13.92 9.15
CA ARG A 94 -2.05 14.69 9.37
C ARG A 94 -1.01 13.77 10.01
N ARG A 95 0.12 13.54 9.34
CA ARG A 95 1.23 12.74 9.87
C ARG A 95 2.54 13.54 9.89
N PRO A 96 3.40 13.33 10.89
CA PRO A 96 4.68 14.03 10.94
C PRO A 96 5.63 13.48 9.86
N LEU A 97 6.41 14.37 9.23
CA LEU A 97 7.33 14.03 8.12
C LEU A 97 8.32 12.91 8.46
N LYS A 98 8.74 12.81 9.73
CA LYS A 98 9.64 11.77 10.22
C LYS A 98 9.15 10.34 9.89
N THR A 99 7.83 10.14 9.83
CA THR A 99 7.24 8.83 9.51
C THR A 99 7.40 8.40 8.05
N LEU A 100 7.73 9.32 7.11
CA LEU A 100 8.03 8.95 5.73
C LEU A 100 9.36 8.19 5.64
N ILE A 101 10.36 8.65 6.39
CA ILE A 101 11.70 8.05 6.44
C ILE A 101 11.64 6.66 7.09
N ASP A 102 10.82 6.50 8.12
CA ASP A 102 10.63 5.19 8.78
C ASP A 102 9.82 4.21 7.92
N ASN A 103 8.91 4.68 7.07
CA ASN A 103 8.07 3.82 6.22
C ASN A 103 8.80 3.27 4.99
N GLU A 104 9.81 3.95 4.45
CA GLU A 104 10.68 3.37 3.40
C GLU A 104 11.36 2.09 3.87
N ASN A 105 11.68 2.00 5.17
CA ASN A 105 12.31 0.83 5.77
C ASN A 105 11.32 -0.22 6.29
N LYS A 106 10.02 0.05 6.22
CA LYS A 106 8.98 -0.83 6.77
C LYS A 106 8.15 -1.44 5.65
N PHE A 107 8.67 -2.54 5.10
CA PHE A 107 7.87 -3.47 4.30
C PHE A 107 6.55 -3.74 5.03
N SER A 108 5.45 -3.34 4.40
CA SER A 108 4.11 -3.54 4.96
C SER A 108 3.89 -5.04 5.16
N PRO A 109 3.64 -5.53 6.40
CA PRO A 109 3.32 -6.93 6.59
C PRO A 109 2.00 -7.20 5.86
N LYS A 110 2.05 -8.09 4.87
CA LYS A 110 0.87 -8.50 4.10
C LYS A 110 -0.11 -9.15 5.08
N ILE A 111 -1.28 -8.55 5.16
CA ILE A 111 -2.19 -8.74 6.28
C ILE A 111 -2.93 -10.07 6.13
N THR A 112 -2.67 -11.02 7.03
CA THR A 112 -3.45 -12.27 7.16
C THR A 112 -4.90 -12.01 7.62
N PRO A 113 -5.88 -12.83 7.21
CA PRO A 113 -7.29 -12.62 7.58
C PRO A 113 -7.55 -12.63 9.10
N LEU A 114 -6.79 -13.42 9.87
CA LEU A 114 -6.89 -13.46 11.33
C LEU A 114 -6.29 -12.20 11.99
N SER A 115 -5.17 -11.70 11.44
CA SER A 115 -4.58 -10.44 11.91
C SER A 115 -5.43 -9.23 11.52
N MET A 116 -6.24 -9.30 10.46
CA MET A 116 -7.23 -8.26 10.14
C MET A 116 -8.30 -8.11 11.22
N VAL A 117 -8.87 -9.21 11.71
CA VAL A 117 -9.89 -9.17 12.77
C VAL A 117 -9.29 -8.65 14.07
N LYS A 118 -8.12 -9.17 14.45
CA LYS A 118 -7.38 -8.70 15.64
C LYS A 118 -7.02 -7.22 15.54
N ASN A 119 -6.54 -6.76 14.38
CA ASN A 119 -6.22 -5.35 14.14
C ASN A 119 -7.47 -4.46 14.07
N CYS A 120 -8.62 -4.95 13.60
CA CYS A 120 -9.88 -4.22 13.64
C CYS A 120 -10.33 -3.99 15.10
N ILE A 121 -10.31 -5.03 15.93
CA ILE A 121 -10.70 -4.94 17.35
C ILE A 121 -9.73 -4.00 18.10
N ILE A 122 -8.43 -4.15 17.87
CA ILE A 122 -7.40 -3.28 18.48
C ILE A 122 -7.54 -1.83 18.00
N LYS A 123 -7.82 -1.58 16.73
CA LYS A 123 -8.02 -0.20 16.21
C LYS A 123 -9.29 0.45 16.75
N ILE A 124 -10.34 -0.31 17.00
CA ILE A 124 -11.57 0.19 17.65
C ILE A 124 -11.26 0.59 19.10
N PHE A 125 -10.51 -0.24 19.84
CA PHE A 125 -10.11 0.06 21.22
C PHE A 125 -9.11 1.22 21.33
N ASN A 126 -8.10 1.26 20.46
CA ASN A 126 -7.06 2.30 20.48
C ASN A 126 -7.55 3.65 19.96
N ARG A 127 -8.64 3.70 19.16
CA ARG A 127 -9.28 4.96 18.76
C ARG A 127 -9.81 5.75 19.95
N LYS A 128 -10.29 5.08 21.00
CA LYS A 128 -10.75 5.73 22.24
C LYS A 128 -9.61 6.33 23.06
N TYR A 129 -8.43 5.69 23.05
CA TYR A 129 -7.27 6.14 23.81
C TYR A 129 -6.48 7.28 23.13
N ARG A 130 -6.39 7.28 21.79
CA ARG A 130 -5.56 8.25 21.06
C ARG A 130 -6.21 9.63 20.87
N ALA A 131 -7.54 9.72 20.94
CA ALA A 131 -8.27 10.99 20.82
C ALA A 131 -8.00 11.97 21.99
N LYS A 132 -7.37 11.51 23.08
CA LYS A 132 -7.14 12.32 24.29
C LYS A 132 -5.77 13.01 24.34
N ASN A 133 -4.82 12.65 23.46
CA ASN A 133 -3.39 13.01 23.63
C ASN A 133 -2.75 13.76 22.43
N SER A 134 -3.50 14.30 21.48
CA SER A 134 -2.90 15.00 20.33
C SER A 134 -3.31 16.47 20.26
N THR A 135 -2.81 17.25 21.20
CA THR A 135 -2.76 18.72 21.15
C THR A 135 -1.33 19.17 21.43
N ASP A 136 -0.39 18.78 20.56
CA ASP A 136 0.96 19.34 20.55
C ASP A 136 1.07 20.32 19.38
N SER A 137 1.33 21.58 19.72
CA SER A 137 1.53 22.70 18.80
C SER A 137 2.90 22.59 18.12
N LEU A 138 2.94 21.87 17.00
CA LEU A 138 4.11 21.80 16.12
C LEU A 138 3.80 22.47 14.77
N SER A 139 4.75 23.27 14.32
CA SER A 139 4.74 24.06 13.07
C SER A 139 4.19 23.27 11.87
N ASP A 140 3.32 23.91 11.07
CA ASP A 140 2.68 23.31 9.89
C ASP A 140 3.65 22.82 8.80
N LYS A 141 4.94 23.18 8.89
CA LYS A 141 5.98 22.73 7.95
C LYS A 141 6.44 21.29 8.18
N ASP A 142 6.11 20.67 9.31
CA ASP A 142 6.61 19.34 9.69
C ASP A 142 5.58 18.20 9.46
N TYR A 143 4.49 18.48 8.75
CA TYR A 143 3.43 17.52 8.50
C TYR A 143 3.13 17.32 7.01
N TYR A 144 2.76 16.09 6.65
CA TYR A 144 2.15 15.77 5.36
C TYR A 144 0.74 15.23 5.59
N TYR A 145 -0.10 15.42 4.56
CA TYR A 145 -1.48 14.99 4.55
C TYR A 145 -1.60 13.69 3.76
N GLU A 146 -2.14 12.65 4.40
CA GLU A 146 -2.43 11.36 3.77
C GLU A 146 -3.94 11.19 3.68
N ILE A 147 -4.45 10.92 2.47
CA ILE A 147 -5.86 10.55 2.30
C ILE A 147 -6.00 9.07 2.67
N ARG A 148 -6.81 8.78 3.69
CA ARG A 148 -7.15 7.43 4.11
C ARG A 148 -8.09 6.78 3.09
N LYS A 149 -7.53 6.27 2.01
CA LYS A 149 -8.28 5.47 1.04
C LYS A 149 -8.56 4.09 1.62
N TRP A 150 -9.83 3.72 1.81
CA TRP A 150 -10.19 2.34 2.10
C TRP A 150 -9.98 1.50 0.84
N VAL A 151 -8.96 0.64 0.86
CA VAL A 151 -8.63 -0.28 -0.24
C VAL A 151 -8.77 -1.71 0.27
N PRO A 152 -9.99 -2.27 0.26
CA PRO A 152 -10.18 -3.68 0.61
C PRO A 152 -9.44 -4.56 -0.41
N THR A 153 -8.91 -5.70 0.04
CA THR A 153 -8.25 -6.65 -0.86
C THR A 153 -9.27 -7.24 -1.83
N LYS A 154 -8.82 -7.61 -3.04
CA LYS A 154 -9.72 -8.18 -4.07
C LYS A 154 -10.36 -9.46 -3.57
N PHE A 155 -9.61 -10.22 -2.77
CA PHE A 155 -10.09 -11.43 -2.12
C PHE A 155 -11.29 -11.13 -1.23
N ILE A 156 -11.17 -10.17 -0.32
CA ILE A 156 -12.23 -9.82 0.64
C ILE A 156 -13.43 -9.25 -0.09
N THR A 157 -13.23 -8.37 -1.06
CA THR A 157 -14.35 -7.82 -1.84
C THR A 157 -15.11 -8.93 -2.58
N ASN A 158 -14.39 -9.87 -3.21
CA ASN A 158 -15.04 -10.96 -3.93
C ASN A 158 -15.78 -11.90 -2.98
N LEU A 159 -15.17 -12.22 -1.83
CA LEU A 159 -15.79 -13.06 -0.83
C LEU A 159 -17.05 -12.41 -0.24
N PHE A 160 -16.99 -11.14 0.16
CA PHE A 160 -18.14 -10.42 0.72
C PHE A 160 -19.26 -10.19 -0.28
N MET A 161 -18.93 -9.96 -1.55
CA MET A 161 -19.95 -9.79 -2.58
C MET A 161 -20.60 -11.12 -2.95
N THR A 162 -19.84 -12.23 -2.90
CA THR A 162 -20.40 -13.56 -3.17
C THR A 162 -21.08 -14.20 -1.97
N PHE A 163 -20.64 -13.88 -0.76
CA PHE A 163 -21.25 -14.23 0.51
C PHE A 163 -21.86 -12.97 1.13
N SER A 164 -22.89 -12.45 0.45
CA SER A 164 -23.49 -11.16 0.80
C SER A 164 -24.25 -11.25 2.13
N PRO A 165 -23.96 -10.37 3.12
CA PRO A 165 -24.68 -10.37 4.39
C PRO A 165 -26.18 -10.10 4.21
N ILE A 166 -26.57 -9.38 3.14
CA ILE A 166 -27.98 -9.14 2.80
C ILE A 166 -28.67 -10.45 2.43
N SER A 167 -27.99 -11.30 1.65
CA SER A 167 -28.54 -12.62 1.30
C SER A 167 -28.70 -13.52 2.54
N LEU A 168 -27.77 -13.43 3.50
CA LEU A 168 -27.86 -14.16 4.76
C LEU A 168 -29.01 -13.68 5.63
N ILE A 169 -29.15 -12.36 5.80
CA ILE A 169 -30.26 -11.78 6.57
C ILE A 169 -31.59 -12.17 5.92
N PHE A 170 -31.68 -12.12 4.58
CA PHE A 170 -32.87 -12.54 3.85
C PHE A 170 -33.21 -14.02 4.07
N ILE A 171 -32.22 -14.91 3.98
CA ILE A 171 -32.38 -16.36 4.24
C ILE A 171 -32.76 -16.62 5.72
N CYS A 172 -32.25 -15.82 6.66
CA CYS A 172 -32.53 -16.00 8.08
C CYS A 172 -33.93 -15.52 8.49
N LEU A 173 -34.43 -14.45 7.87
CA LEU A 173 -35.70 -13.81 8.23
C LEU A 173 -36.91 -14.32 7.43
N SER A 174 -36.68 -14.84 6.22
CA SER A 174 -37.76 -15.27 5.33
C SER A 174 -37.93 -16.79 5.37
N PRO A 175 -39.17 -17.32 5.30
CA PRO A 175 -39.38 -18.75 5.14
C PRO A 175 -38.77 -19.23 3.83
N VAL A 176 -37.93 -20.27 3.90
CA VAL A 176 -37.15 -20.72 2.75
C VAL A 176 -37.98 -21.62 1.86
N SER A 177 -38.42 -21.08 0.72
CA SER A 177 -39.12 -21.83 -0.34
C SER A 177 -38.29 -21.90 -1.62
N PHE A 178 -38.67 -22.75 -2.57
CA PHE A 178 -38.00 -22.83 -3.87
C PHE A 178 -37.97 -21.48 -4.61
N SER A 179 -38.98 -20.63 -4.42
CA SER A 179 -39.02 -19.27 -4.98
C SER A 179 -37.88 -18.37 -4.46
N THR A 180 -37.52 -18.52 -3.17
CA THR A 180 -36.43 -17.73 -2.57
C THR A 180 -35.07 -18.02 -3.19
N LEU A 181 -34.86 -19.22 -3.76
CA LEU A 181 -33.65 -19.57 -4.50
C LEU A 181 -33.46 -18.63 -5.70
N PHE A 182 -34.51 -18.36 -6.47
CA PHE A 182 -34.43 -17.47 -7.63
C PHE A 182 -34.10 -16.04 -7.22
N ALA A 183 -34.68 -15.55 -6.11
CA ALA A 183 -34.35 -14.23 -5.57
C ALA A 183 -32.88 -14.13 -5.18
N ILE A 184 -32.31 -15.17 -4.56
CA ILE A 184 -30.89 -15.23 -4.21
C ILE A 184 -30.02 -15.25 -5.47
N LEU A 185 -30.36 -16.05 -6.48
CA LEU A 185 -29.61 -16.12 -7.74
C LEU A 185 -29.59 -14.77 -8.48
N ILE A 186 -30.74 -14.08 -8.54
CA ILE A 186 -30.84 -12.74 -9.14
C ILE A 186 -29.99 -11.73 -8.37
N ASN A 187 -30.10 -11.71 -7.04
CA ASN A 187 -29.31 -10.81 -6.19
C ASN A 187 -27.80 -11.06 -6.36
N GLN A 188 -27.40 -12.33 -6.41
CA GLN A 188 -26.01 -12.74 -6.64
C GLN A 188 -25.49 -12.28 -8.01
N TYR A 189 -26.32 -12.42 -9.06
CA TYR A 189 -25.99 -11.95 -10.40
C TYR A 189 -25.82 -10.43 -10.45
N LEU A 190 -26.71 -9.67 -9.82
CA LEU A 190 -26.60 -8.21 -9.73
C LEU A 190 -25.31 -7.78 -9.01
N PHE A 191 -24.98 -8.40 -7.88
CA PHE A 191 -23.73 -8.12 -7.18
C PHE A 191 -22.48 -8.45 -8.02
N GLN A 192 -22.53 -9.52 -8.81
CA GLN A 192 -21.44 -9.86 -9.72
C GLN A 192 -21.24 -8.81 -10.82
N LEU A 193 -22.32 -8.21 -11.36
CA LEU A 193 -22.24 -7.12 -12.32
C LEU A 193 -21.61 -5.86 -11.70
N ILE A 194 -22.06 -5.48 -10.50
CA ILE A 194 -21.52 -4.33 -9.75
C ILE A 194 -20.03 -4.54 -9.48
N LEU A 195 -19.65 -5.73 -9.03
CA LEU A 195 -18.26 -6.09 -8.75
C LEU A 195 -17.37 -5.97 -9.99
N ASN A 196 -17.83 -6.46 -11.15
CA ASN A 196 -17.09 -6.35 -12.40
C ASN A 196 -16.87 -4.89 -12.82
N LYS A 197 -17.90 -4.04 -12.70
CA LYS A 197 -17.79 -2.59 -12.98
C LYS A 197 -16.84 -1.90 -12.01
N TYR A 198 -16.92 -2.22 -10.72
CA TYR A 198 -16.02 -1.69 -9.70
C TYR A 198 -14.55 -2.09 -9.94
N GLN A 199 -14.29 -3.36 -10.24
CA GLN A 199 -12.93 -3.83 -10.57
C GLN A 199 -12.37 -3.13 -11.80
N ASN A 200 -13.19 -2.92 -12.84
CA ASN A 200 -12.77 -2.20 -14.04
C ASN A 200 -12.44 -0.74 -13.73
N ARG A 201 -13.26 -0.06 -12.94
CA ARG A 201 -12.97 1.31 -12.48
C ARG A 201 -11.64 1.38 -11.74
N ASN A 202 -11.40 0.47 -10.80
CA ASN A 202 -10.13 0.45 -10.05
C ASN A 202 -8.92 0.24 -10.97
N LYS A 203 -9.03 -0.58 -12.01
CA LYS A 203 -7.96 -0.75 -13.01
C LYS A 203 -7.69 0.55 -13.78
N VAL A 204 -8.76 1.22 -14.23
CA VAL A 204 -8.64 2.51 -14.92
C VAL A 204 -7.97 3.55 -14.02
N ASP A 205 -8.38 3.65 -12.76
CA ASP A 205 -7.76 4.55 -11.78
C ASP A 205 -6.26 4.23 -11.63
N THR A 206 -5.87 2.96 -11.51
CA THR A 206 -4.44 2.60 -11.39
C THR A 206 -3.62 2.98 -12.62
N ILE A 207 -4.18 2.81 -13.82
CA ILE A 207 -3.53 3.19 -15.08
C ILE A 207 -3.38 4.72 -15.17
N LEU A 208 -4.41 5.45 -14.75
CA LEU A 208 -4.36 6.91 -14.73
C LEU A 208 -3.29 7.41 -13.75
N PHE A 209 -3.22 6.83 -12.54
CA PHE A 209 -2.18 7.19 -11.57
C PHE A 209 -0.78 6.86 -12.07
N SER A 210 -0.57 5.71 -12.71
CA SER A 210 0.75 5.40 -13.30
C SER A 210 1.11 6.37 -14.41
N ALA A 211 0.17 6.73 -15.28
CA ALA A 211 0.42 7.68 -16.36
C ALA A 211 0.78 9.08 -15.83
N VAL A 212 0.09 9.55 -14.78
CA VAL A 212 0.39 10.85 -14.14
C VAL A 212 1.76 10.81 -13.45
N LEU A 213 2.12 9.71 -12.80
CA LEU A 213 3.44 9.52 -12.19
C LEU A 213 4.55 9.50 -13.24
N ASP A 214 4.33 8.84 -14.37
CA ASP A 214 5.28 8.81 -15.48
C ASP A 214 5.46 10.21 -16.09
N GLU A 215 4.36 10.95 -16.29
CA GLU A 215 4.42 12.33 -16.75
C GLU A 215 5.19 13.22 -15.77
N TYR A 216 4.91 13.11 -14.46
CA TYR A 216 5.63 13.82 -13.41
C TYR A 216 7.12 13.48 -13.44
N TYR A 217 7.46 12.19 -13.55
CA TYR A 217 8.83 11.72 -13.62
C TYR A 217 9.55 12.32 -14.84
N MET A 218 8.93 12.29 -16.02
CA MET A 218 9.51 12.84 -17.24
C MET A 218 9.67 14.36 -17.21
N LYS A 219 8.71 15.09 -16.63
CA LYS A 219 8.72 16.57 -16.60
C LYS A 219 9.52 17.16 -15.44
N ARG A 220 9.57 16.50 -14.28
CA ARG A 220 10.17 17.07 -13.05
C ARG A 220 11.40 16.34 -12.60
N VAL A 221 11.38 15.01 -12.56
CA VAL A 221 12.49 14.21 -12.00
C VAL A 221 13.61 14.06 -13.00
N LYS A 222 13.31 13.54 -14.19
CA LYS A 222 14.30 13.23 -15.23
C LYS A 222 15.17 14.44 -15.58
N PRO A 223 14.65 15.67 -15.78
CA PRO A 223 15.50 16.82 -16.13
C PRO A 223 16.42 17.27 -14.99
N VAL A 224 16.08 16.98 -13.73
CA VAL A 224 16.95 17.29 -12.59
C VAL A 224 18.04 16.23 -12.46
N VAL A 225 17.67 14.96 -12.58
CA VAL A 225 18.59 13.82 -12.47
C VAL A 225 19.50 13.68 -13.69
N SER A 226 19.04 14.08 -14.88
CA SER A 226 19.80 13.99 -16.12
C SER A 226 20.79 15.14 -16.36
N LYS A 227 20.84 16.13 -15.46
CA LYS A 227 21.88 17.17 -15.52
C LYS A 227 23.24 16.50 -15.38
N LYS A 228 24.03 16.56 -16.45
CA LYS A 228 25.42 16.12 -16.42
C LYS A 228 26.21 17.12 -15.59
N TYR A 229 26.70 16.69 -14.44
CA TYR A 229 27.68 17.44 -13.67
C TYR A 229 29.08 16.98 -14.09
N GLN A 230 30.04 17.89 -14.10
CA GLN A 230 31.43 17.58 -14.36
C GLN A 230 32.24 18.08 -13.18
N ASP A 231 33.02 17.19 -12.56
CA ASP A 231 33.89 17.57 -11.46
C ASP A 231 35.13 18.27 -12.01
N VAL A 232 35.50 19.38 -11.37
CA VAL A 232 36.64 20.21 -11.78
C VAL A 232 37.63 20.28 -10.62
N GLN A 233 38.88 19.91 -10.88
CA GLN A 233 39.99 20.16 -9.97
C GLN A 233 40.75 21.40 -10.44
N ILE A 234 40.90 22.35 -9.51
CA ILE A 234 41.66 23.58 -9.72
C ILE A 234 42.89 23.48 -8.83
N ASP A 235 44.06 23.68 -9.43
CA ASP A 235 45.31 23.83 -8.67
C ASP A 235 45.30 25.17 -7.93
N ALA A 236 45.27 25.12 -6.60
CA ALA A 236 45.27 26.30 -5.72
C ALA A 236 46.66 26.58 -5.11
N THR A 237 47.71 25.91 -5.59
CA THR A 237 49.06 26.09 -5.05
C THR A 237 49.59 27.48 -5.41
N PRO A 238 50.11 28.28 -4.46
CA PRO A 238 50.46 29.70 -4.70
C PRO A 238 51.55 29.91 -5.78
N ASN A 239 52.40 28.90 -6.03
CA ASN A 239 53.40 28.89 -7.10
C ASN A 239 53.13 27.78 -8.14
N GLY A 240 51.92 27.24 -8.19
CA GLY A 240 51.53 26.14 -9.07
C GLY A 240 51.33 26.59 -10.52
N SER A 241 51.21 25.64 -11.44
CA SER A 241 51.02 25.92 -12.88
C SER A 241 49.58 26.31 -13.24
N GLY A 242 48.70 26.53 -12.25
CA GLY A 242 47.33 27.00 -12.45
C GLY A 242 46.51 26.11 -13.38
N PHE A 243 46.67 24.78 -13.28
CA PHE A 243 45.98 23.87 -14.20
C PHE A 243 44.55 23.59 -13.74
N ILE A 244 43.66 23.45 -14.71
CA ILE A 244 42.26 23.03 -14.50
C ILE A 244 42.09 21.66 -15.14
N LYS A 245 41.70 20.67 -14.33
CA LYS A 245 41.47 19.30 -14.80
C LYS A 245 40.01 18.92 -14.62
N PHE A 246 39.37 18.58 -15.73
CA PHE A 246 38.00 18.11 -15.76
C PHE A 246 37.96 16.57 -15.66
N TYR A 247 37.14 16.04 -14.76
CA TYR A 247 36.93 14.60 -14.59
C TYR A 247 35.57 14.19 -15.18
N PRO A 248 35.48 13.01 -15.82
CA PRO A 248 34.18 12.47 -16.20
C PRO A 248 33.34 12.16 -14.93
N PHE A 249 32.04 12.39 -15.02
CA PHE A 249 31.04 12.27 -13.95
C PHE A 249 31.12 10.97 -13.12
N SER A 250 31.62 9.88 -13.71
CA SER A 250 31.72 8.58 -13.08
C SER A 250 32.92 8.40 -12.12
N VAL A 251 33.87 9.34 -12.06
CA VAL A 251 35.19 9.06 -11.45
C VAL A 251 35.28 9.39 -9.96
N VAL A 252 34.53 10.36 -9.42
CA VAL A 252 34.85 10.92 -8.09
C VAL A 252 33.85 10.56 -6.97
N ARG A 253 32.54 10.40 -7.24
CA ARG A 253 31.55 10.13 -6.16
C ARG A 253 31.12 8.68 -5.94
N ASN A 254 31.16 7.83 -6.97
CA ASN A 254 30.55 6.50 -6.93
C ASN A 254 31.51 5.34 -7.25
N ASN A 255 32.81 5.63 -7.22
CA ASN A 255 33.81 4.65 -7.56
C ASN A 255 34.67 4.43 -6.32
N ASP A 256 34.48 3.28 -5.67
CA ASP A 256 35.37 2.71 -4.64
C ASP A 256 36.72 2.38 -5.30
N ILE A 257 37.43 3.42 -5.76
CA ILE A 257 38.75 3.30 -6.35
C ILE A 257 39.74 3.40 -5.20
N PHE A 258 40.34 2.26 -4.90
CA PHE A 258 41.42 2.18 -3.93
C PHE A 258 42.73 2.52 -4.63
N LYS A 259 43.54 3.35 -3.99
CA LYS A 259 44.90 3.65 -4.42
C LYS A 259 45.84 2.91 -3.49
N THR A 260 46.59 1.97 -4.03
CA THR A 260 47.61 1.22 -3.30
C THR A 260 48.96 1.54 -3.93
N HIS A 261 50.02 1.48 -3.11
CA HIS A 261 51.39 1.62 -3.59
C HIS A 261 52.03 0.24 -3.60
N THR A 262 52.72 -0.10 -4.68
CA THR A 262 53.59 -1.28 -4.70
C THR A 262 54.82 -1.05 -3.83
N LEU A 263 55.51 -2.14 -3.49
CA LEU A 263 56.82 -2.07 -2.83
C LEU A 263 57.88 -1.35 -3.69
N THR A 264 57.66 -1.26 -5.01
CA THR A 264 58.48 -0.47 -5.95
C THR A 264 58.13 1.01 -5.98
N GLY A 265 57.04 1.42 -5.30
CA GLY A 265 56.56 2.79 -5.23
C GLY A 265 55.55 3.19 -6.31
N ASP A 266 55.18 2.26 -7.21
CA ASP A 266 54.23 2.50 -8.27
C ASP A 266 52.79 2.58 -7.71
N LEU A 267 52.01 3.55 -8.20
CA LEU A 267 50.64 3.77 -7.76
C LEU A 267 49.68 2.92 -8.59
N ILE A 268 49.07 1.92 -7.97
CA ILE A 268 48.04 1.08 -8.59
C ILE A 268 46.66 1.63 -8.20
N ARG A 269 45.74 1.67 -9.17
CA ARG A 269 44.35 2.06 -8.97
C ARG A 269 43.46 0.86 -9.21
N GLU A 270 42.77 0.42 -8.18
CA GLU A 270 41.94 -0.78 -8.20
C GLU A 270 40.48 -0.44 -7.95
N ARG A 271 39.58 -1.15 -8.60
CA ARG A 271 38.13 -1.06 -8.37
C ARG A 271 37.59 -2.40 -7.94
N TYR A 272 36.80 -2.41 -6.87
CA TYR A 272 36.11 -3.63 -6.44
C TYR A 272 34.96 -3.98 -7.41
N ASN A 273 35.02 -5.17 -8.01
CA ASN A 273 33.97 -5.71 -8.85
C ASN A 273 33.02 -6.59 -8.02
N LYS A 274 31.83 -6.08 -7.69
CA LYS A 274 30.81 -6.79 -6.88
C LYS A 274 30.31 -8.10 -7.52
N ASN A 275 30.47 -8.28 -8.83
CA ASN A 275 30.01 -9.49 -9.51
C ASN A 275 31.02 -10.65 -9.37
N ILE A 276 32.31 -10.31 -9.28
CA ILE A 276 33.41 -11.28 -9.20
C ILE A 276 33.96 -11.38 -7.76
N ASN A 277 33.60 -10.40 -6.91
CA ASN A 277 34.15 -10.22 -5.55
C ASN A 277 35.67 -10.07 -5.52
N GLU A 278 36.25 -9.47 -6.57
CA GLU A 278 37.70 -9.24 -6.70
C GLU A 278 38.00 -7.79 -7.11
N PHE A 279 39.24 -7.37 -6.89
CA PHE A 279 39.74 -6.05 -7.30
C PHE A 279 40.31 -6.12 -8.71
N GLU A 280 39.84 -5.24 -9.59
CA GLU A 280 40.34 -5.10 -10.96
C GLU A 280 41.17 -3.82 -11.09
N GLU A 281 42.35 -3.94 -11.70
CA GLU A 281 43.19 -2.79 -12.01
C GLU A 281 42.56 -1.94 -13.12
N ILE A 282 42.34 -0.65 -12.83
CA ILE A 282 41.85 0.30 -13.81
C ILE A 282 43.04 0.78 -14.64
N LYS A 283 43.11 0.33 -15.89
CA LYS A 283 44.03 0.93 -16.87
C LYS A 283 43.61 2.38 -17.10
N ASP A 284 44.51 3.33 -16.82
CA ASP A 284 44.33 4.79 -16.87
C ASP A 284 44.06 5.36 -18.31
N ASN A 285 43.50 4.55 -19.22
CA ASN A 285 43.30 4.90 -20.63
C ASN A 285 42.17 5.90 -20.91
N ILE A 286 41.53 6.46 -19.89
CA ILE A 286 40.56 7.53 -20.08
C ILE A 286 41.30 8.87 -19.96
N ARG A 287 42.02 9.24 -21.02
CA ARG A 287 42.46 10.64 -21.17
C ARG A 287 41.20 11.50 -21.21
N GLY A 288 40.96 12.28 -20.15
CA GLY A 288 39.94 13.32 -20.17
C GLY A 288 40.24 14.25 -21.36
N HIS A 289 39.29 14.36 -22.29
CA HIS A 289 39.53 15.00 -23.59
C HIS A 289 39.89 16.50 -23.52
N ASN A 290 39.82 17.15 -22.35
CA ASN A 290 40.09 18.58 -22.19
C ASN A 290 40.97 18.82 -20.95
N VAL A 291 42.27 19.02 -21.15
CA VAL A 291 43.16 19.63 -20.15
C VAL A 291 43.49 21.03 -20.65
N VAL A 292 43.05 22.06 -19.92
CA VAL A 292 43.40 23.44 -20.23
C VAL A 292 44.54 23.85 -19.32
N THR A 293 45.74 23.96 -19.89
CA THR A 293 46.92 24.51 -19.21
C THR A 293 47.10 25.96 -19.62
N TYR A 294 47.07 26.87 -18.67
CA TYR A 294 47.55 28.23 -18.89
C TYR A 294 49.07 28.19 -18.92
N LYS A 295 49.69 28.61 -20.03
CA LYS A 295 51.12 28.90 -20.00
C LYS A 295 51.33 30.07 -19.04
N PRO A 296 52.26 30.00 -18.07
CA PRO A 296 52.60 31.16 -17.29
C PRO A 296 53.07 32.25 -18.27
N VAL A 297 52.44 33.42 -18.21
CA VAL A 297 52.92 34.59 -18.93
C VAL A 297 54.27 34.93 -18.32
N ASN A 298 55.35 34.69 -19.07
CA ASN A 298 56.70 35.08 -18.67
C ASN A 298 56.74 36.60 -18.52
N LEU A 299 56.57 37.09 -17.29
CA LEU A 299 56.78 38.49 -16.88
C LEU A 299 58.28 38.84 -16.83
N GLN A 300 59.09 38.36 -17.78
CA GLN A 300 60.52 38.65 -17.87
C GLN A 300 60.91 39.55 -19.05
N ASN A 301 59.96 39.99 -19.88
CA ASN A 301 60.22 40.93 -20.98
C ASN A 301 59.59 42.32 -20.74
N ALA A 302 59.34 42.70 -19.49
CA ALA A 302 58.93 44.05 -19.12
C ALA A 302 60.02 44.69 -18.24
N HIS A 303 61.15 45.00 -18.86
CA HIS A 303 62.11 46.00 -18.40
C HIS A 303 62.57 46.82 -19.60
#